data_AF-A0A413G7F4-F1
#
_entry.id   AF-A0A413G7F4-F1
#
_cell.length_a   1.000
_cell.length_b   1.000
_cell.length_c   1.000
_cell.angle_alpha   90.00
_cell.angle_beta   90.00
_cell.angle_gamma   90.00
#
_symmetry.space_group_name_H-M   'P 1'
#
loop_
_entity.id
_entity.type
_entity.pdbx_description
1 polymer ?
#
loop_
_entity_poly.entity_id
_entity_poly.type
_entity_poly.pdbx_seq_one_letter_code
_entity_poly.pdbx_strand_id
1 'polypeptide(L)'
;MFEKLHSTSQYKIVEETANGRRYCFYCDVSKTAVFTTGPVCADSPETELLLAWGQARSYFNGCSECGRWIRDEAYNIDEMKCIECAPNKIIPRFCTDCGSPLESGTDRCPRCGRQPGNRVAAG
;
A
#
# COMPACT_ATOMS: atom_id res chain seq x y z
N MET A 1 -5.15 -17.42 -1.97
CA MET A 1 -4.79 -16.21 -1.19
C MET A 1 -5.03 -14.89 -1.94
N PHE A 2 -5.41 -14.89 -3.23
CA PHE A 2 -5.70 -13.66 -4.01
C PHE A 2 -7.18 -13.28 -4.09
N GLU A 3 -8.09 -14.06 -3.48
CA GLU A 3 -9.54 -13.89 -3.60
C GLU A 3 -10.09 -12.59 -2.98
N LYS A 4 -9.28 -11.89 -2.16
CA LYS A 4 -9.66 -10.62 -1.55
C LYS A 4 -9.25 -9.38 -2.36
N LEU A 5 -8.41 -9.51 -3.39
CA LEU A 5 -7.93 -8.32 -4.10
C LEU A 5 -9.07 -7.66 -4.88
N HIS A 6 -9.14 -6.34 -4.80
CA HIS A 6 -10.05 -5.55 -5.62
C HIS A 6 -9.72 -5.72 -7.11
N SER A 7 -10.71 -5.57 -7.97
CA SER A 7 -10.52 -5.70 -9.43
C SER A 7 -9.50 -4.72 -9.99
N THR A 8 -9.44 -3.50 -9.44
CA THR A 8 -8.51 -2.42 -9.80
C THR A 8 -8.18 -1.57 -8.57
N SER A 9 -7.18 -0.69 -8.65
CA SER A 9 -7.03 0.41 -7.69
C SER A 9 -8.04 1.53 -7.96
N GLN A 10 -8.10 2.53 -7.08
CA GLN A 10 -8.80 3.79 -7.40
C GLN A 10 -8.24 4.42 -8.68
N TYR A 11 -9.12 4.99 -9.48
CA TYR A 11 -8.77 5.60 -10.76
C TYR A 11 -9.62 6.82 -11.10
N LYS A 12 -9.15 7.59 -12.08
CA LYS A 12 -9.92 8.64 -12.78
C LYS A 12 -9.70 8.49 -14.28
N ILE A 13 -10.75 8.72 -15.06
CA ILE A 13 -10.62 8.96 -16.50
C ILE A 13 -10.10 10.39 -16.65
N VAL A 14 -8.92 10.55 -17.22
CA VAL A 14 -8.24 11.86 -17.37
C VAL A 14 -8.37 12.43 -18.77
N GLU A 15 -8.77 11.61 -19.74
CA GLU A 15 -9.04 11.99 -21.12
C GLU A 15 -10.02 10.99 -21.74
N GLU A 16 -10.97 11.49 -22.54
CA GLU A 16 -11.95 10.70 -23.29
C GLU A 16 -12.06 11.27 -24.70
N THR A 17 -11.69 10.46 -25.69
CA THR A 17 -11.68 10.85 -27.10
C THR A 17 -12.31 9.77 -27.96
N ALA A 18 -12.49 10.06 -29.26
CA ALA A 18 -12.89 9.05 -30.24
C ALA A 18 -11.89 7.86 -30.34
N ASN A 19 -10.64 8.03 -29.88
CA ASN A 19 -9.61 7.01 -29.89
C ASN A 19 -9.54 6.21 -28.58
N GLY A 20 -10.52 6.38 -27.69
CA GLY A 20 -10.60 5.72 -26.39
C GLY A 20 -10.29 6.63 -25.21
N ARG A 21 -10.27 6.03 -24.02
CA ARG A 21 -10.08 6.71 -22.72
C ARG A 21 -8.69 6.49 -22.15
N ARG A 22 -8.23 7.44 -21.34
CA ARG A 22 -7.01 7.31 -20.54
C ARG A 22 -7.36 7.27 -19.07
N TYR A 23 -6.76 6.32 -18.36
CA TYR A 23 -6.99 6.09 -16.95
C TYR A 23 -5.74 6.46 -16.16
N CYS A 24 -5.90 7.29 -15.13
CA CYS A 24 -4.90 7.50 -14.10
C CYS A 24 -5.28 6.70 -12.87
N PHE A 25 -4.44 5.73 -12.50
CA PHE A 25 -4.59 4.89 -11.33
C PHE A 25 -3.79 5.45 -10.16
N TYR A 26 -4.36 5.36 -8.96
CA TYR A 26 -3.86 5.95 -7.72
C TYR A 26 -3.61 4.88 -6.66
N CYS A 27 -2.63 5.12 -5.79
CA CYS A 27 -2.48 4.31 -4.59
C CYS A 27 -3.69 4.49 -3.67
N ASP A 28 -4.28 3.38 -3.22
CA ASP A 28 -5.50 3.43 -2.39
C ASP A 28 -5.26 3.97 -0.97
N VAL A 29 -4.00 4.05 -0.51
CA VAL A 29 -3.64 4.61 0.80
C VAL A 29 -3.16 6.05 0.66
N SER A 30 -2.05 6.29 -0.06
CA SER A 30 -1.47 7.64 -0.15
C SER A 30 -2.22 8.59 -1.08
N LYS A 31 -3.15 8.08 -1.89
CA LYS A 31 -3.92 8.84 -2.90
C LYS A 31 -3.08 9.51 -3.99
N THR A 32 -1.80 9.16 -4.08
CA THR A 32 -0.91 9.67 -5.13
C THR A 32 -1.12 8.92 -6.44
N ALA A 33 -1.03 9.62 -7.57
CA ALA A 33 -1.02 8.99 -8.89
C ALA A 33 0.18 8.04 -9.02
N VAL A 34 -0.04 6.90 -9.67
CA VAL A 34 0.98 5.86 -9.87
C VAL A 34 1.21 5.61 -11.35
N PHE A 35 0.15 5.43 -12.13
CA PHE A 35 0.26 5.10 -13.55
C PHE A 35 -0.87 5.74 -14.36
N THR A 36 -0.53 6.36 -15.48
CA THR A 36 -1.50 6.85 -16.47
C THR A 36 -1.32 6.08 -17.76
N THR A 37 -2.39 5.43 -18.24
CA THR A 37 -2.36 4.63 -19.46
C THR A 37 -2.19 5.52 -20.71
N GLY A 38 -1.86 4.87 -21.84
CA GLY A 38 -2.24 5.40 -23.16
C GLY A 38 -3.76 5.31 -23.38
N PRO A 39 -4.28 5.76 -24.52
CA PRO A 39 -5.68 5.53 -24.88
C PRO A 39 -5.99 4.03 -24.92
N VAL A 40 -7.07 3.63 -24.26
CA VAL A 40 -7.60 2.27 -24.24
C VAL A 40 -9.02 2.32 -24.80
N CYS A 41 -9.37 1.36 -25.64
CA CYS A 41 -10.69 1.24 -26.25
C CYS A 41 -11.12 -0.23 -26.17
N ALA A 42 -12.39 -0.47 -25.85
CA ALA A 42 -13.01 -1.78 -25.86
C ALA A 42 -14.52 -1.67 -26.12
N ASP A 43 -15.16 -2.81 -26.35
CA ASP A 43 -16.60 -2.87 -26.64
C ASP A 43 -17.49 -2.51 -25.44
N SER A 44 -16.92 -2.47 -24.22
CA SER A 44 -17.61 -2.02 -23.01
C SER A 44 -16.69 -1.24 -22.06
N PRO A 45 -17.22 -0.30 -21.27
CA PRO A 45 -16.44 0.45 -20.27
C PRO A 45 -15.75 -0.45 -19.24
N GLU A 46 -16.37 -1.57 -18.85
CA GLU A 46 -15.80 -2.52 -17.88
C GLU A 46 -14.60 -3.24 -18.48
N THR A 47 -14.71 -3.69 -19.74
CA THR A 47 -13.61 -4.34 -20.46
C THR A 47 -12.48 -3.36 -20.70
N GLU A 48 -12.80 -2.12 -21.08
CA GLU A 48 -11.86 -1.02 -21.27
C GLU A 48 -11.07 -0.75 -19.98
N LEU A 49 -11.75 -0.65 -18.84
CA LEU A 49 -11.13 -0.48 -17.52
C LEU A 49 -10.22 -1.66 -17.15
N LEU A 50 -10.63 -2.91 -17.40
CA LEU A 50 -9.82 -4.08 -17.09
C LEU A 50 -8.56 -4.16 -17.96
N LEU A 51 -8.65 -3.76 -19.24
CA LEU A 51 -7.50 -3.63 -20.13
C LEU A 51 -6.54 -2.52 -19.64
N ALA A 52 -7.09 -1.36 -19.27
CA ALA A 52 -6.33 -0.27 -18.69
C ALA A 52 -5.62 -0.69 -17.40
N TRP A 53 -6.31 -1.40 -16.52
CA TRP A 53 -5.73 -1.95 -15.30
C TRP A 53 -4.66 -3.00 -15.57
N GLY A 54 -4.82 -3.83 -16.59
CA GLY A 54 -3.80 -4.79 -17.01
C GLY A 54 -2.44 -4.14 -17.31
N GLN A 55 -2.43 -2.91 -17.84
CA GLN A 55 -1.20 -2.14 -18.06
C GLN A 55 -0.59 -1.59 -16.76
N ALA A 56 -1.43 -1.26 -15.78
CA ALA A 56 -1.04 -0.60 -14.54
C ALA A 56 -0.70 -1.59 -13.40
N ARG A 57 -1.28 -2.80 -13.41
CA ARG A 57 -1.28 -3.73 -12.27
C ARG A 57 0.11 -4.03 -11.71
N SER A 58 1.13 -4.18 -12.56
CA SER A 58 2.49 -4.50 -12.12
C SER A 58 3.19 -3.39 -11.35
N TYR A 59 2.61 -2.17 -11.31
CA TYR A 59 3.13 -1.03 -10.55
C TYR A 59 2.55 -0.93 -9.13
N PHE A 60 1.77 -1.94 -8.70
CA PHE A 60 1.10 -1.95 -7.40
C PHE A 60 1.35 -3.27 -6.65
N ASN A 61 1.42 -3.16 -5.33
CA ASN A 61 1.34 -4.28 -4.40
C ASN A 61 -0.11 -4.48 -3.94
N GLY A 62 -0.54 -5.73 -3.81
CA GLY A 62 -1.84 -6.06 -3.24
C GLY A 62 -1.77 -6.24 -1.73
N CYS A 63 -2.62 -5.55 -0.97
CA CYS A 63 -2.74 -5.81 0.47
C CYS A 63 -3.48 -7.13 0.72
N SER A 64 -2.81 -8.07 1.37
CA SER A 64 -3.38 -9.40 1.68
C SER A 64 -4.57 -9.36 2.66
N GLU A 65 -4.71 -8.27 3.42
CA GLU A 65 -5.78 -8.10 4.40
C GLU A 65 -7.04 -7.47 3.78
N CYS A 66 -6.88 -6.26 3.23
CA CYS A 66 -8.02 -5.42 2.80
C CYS A 66 -8.24 -5.39 1.28
N GLY A 67 -7.41 -6.07 0.48
CA GLY A 67 -7.61 -6.17 -0.95
C GLY A 67 -7.19 -4.96 -1.79
N ARG A 68 -6.85 -3.85 -1.16
CA ARG A 68 -6.44 -2.59 -1.81
C ARG A 68 -5.09 -2.69 -2.53
N TRP A 69 -4.88 -1.80 -3.51
CA TRP A 69 -3.66 -1.71 -4.33
C TRP A 69 -2.78 -0.52 -3.93
N ILE A 70 -1.51 -0.79 -3.68
CA ILE A 70 -0.64 0.04 -2.86
C ILE A 70 0.72 0.25 -3.53
N ARG A 71 1.21 1.48 -3.56
CA ARG A 71 2.60 1.78 -3.98
C ARG A 71 3.59 1.40 -2.88
N ASP A 72 4.83 1.13 -3.26
CA ASP A 72 5.87 0.62 -2.37
C ASP A 72 6.01 1.41 -1.05
N GLU A 73 5.94 2.73 -1.10
CA GLU A 73 6.13 3.61 0.07
C GLU A 73 5.01 3.48 1.11
N ALA A 74 3.84 2.98 0.72
CA ALA A 74 2.71 2.72 1.60
C ALA A 74 2.48 1.22 1.85
N TYR A 75 3.42 0.36 1.43
CA TYR A 75 3.35 -1.09 1.56
C TYR A 75 4.36 -1.58 2.60
N ASN A 76 3.88 -2.34 3.58
CA ASN A 76 4.71 -3.09 4.50
C ASN A 76 4.94 -4.48 3.90
N ILE A 77 6.12 -4.66 3.30
CA ILE A 77 6.50 -5.91 2.62
C ILE A 77 6.68 -7.08 3.61
N ASP A 78 7.13 -6.81 4.85
CA ASP A 78 7.35 -7.86 5.85
C ASP A 78 6.04 -8.56 6.23
N GLU A 79 4.94 -7.80 6.23
CA GLU A 79 3.60 -8.29 6.57
C GLU A 79 2.74 -8.52 5.32
N MET A 80 3.25 -8.22 4.12
CA MET A 80 2.54 -8.25 2.83
C MET A 80 1.19 -7.51 2.87
N LYS A 81 1.17 -6.34 3.51
CA LYS A 81 -0.03 -5.54 3.83
C LYS A 81 0.24 -4.06 3.60
N CYS A 82 -0.82 -3.26 3.43
CA CYS A 82 -0.65 -1.80 3.46
C CYS A 82 -0.32 -1.31 4.88
N ILE A 83 0.31 -0.14 4.99
CA ILE A 83 0.69 0.44 6.29
C ILE A 83 -0.52 0.81 7.18
N GLU A 84 -1.73 0.91 6.64
CA GLU A 84 -2.95 1.07 7.45
C GLU A 84 -3.36 -0.26 8.12
N CYS A 85 -3.18 -1.39 7.45
CA CYS A 85 -3.49 -2.71 7.99
C CYS A 85 -2.37 -3.28 8.85
N ALA A 86 -1.11 -2.96 8.53
CA ALA A 86 0.06 -3.34 9.30
C ALA A 86 1.12 -2.23 9.18
N PRO A 87 1.14 -1.25 10.09
CA PRO A 87 2.16 -0.21 10.11
C PRO A 87 3.58 -0.82 10.15
N ASN A 88 4.53 -0.16 9.50
CA ASN A 88 5.94 -0.54 9.62
C ASN A 88 6.37 -0.49 11.08
N LYS A 89 7.06 -1.54 11.55
CA LYS A 89 7.64 -1.56 12.90
C LYS A 89 8.76 -0.54 12.95
N ILE A 90 8.48 0.66 13.45
CA ILE A 90 9.52 1.62 13.80
C ILE A 90 10.16 1.12 15.09
N ILE A 91 11.36 0.55 15.00
CA ILE A 91 12.15 0.22 16.18
C ILE A 91 12.84 1.52 16.63
N PRO A 92 12.44 2.12 17.77
CA PRO A 92 13.07 3.35 18.23
C PRO A 92 14.53 3.06 18.64
N ARG A 93 15.44 3.99 18.35
CA ARG A 93 16.86 3.89 18.74
C ARG A 93 17.10 4.17 20.23
N PHE A 94 16.05 4.47 20.98
CA PHE A 94 16.10 4.74 22.41
C PHE A 94 14.83 4.22 23.09
N CYS A 95 14.96 3.81 24.35
CA CYS A 95 13.83 3.39 25.16
C CYS A 95 12.93 4.60 25.44
N THR A 96 11.66 4.51 25.11
CA THR A 96 10.68 5.57 25.34
C THR A 96 10.39 5.81 26.82
N ASP A 97 10.68 4.83 27.70
CA ASP A 97 10.46 4.98 29.14
C ASP A 97 11.67 5.53 29.90
N CYS A 98 12.90 5.15 29.53
CA CYS A 98 14.11 5.49 30.30
C CYS A 98 15.17 6.25 29.50
N GLY A 99 14.92 6.53 28.21
CA GLY A 99 15.78 7.31 27.33
C GLY A 99 17.11 6.65 26.94
N SER A 100 17.36 5.41 27.38
CA SER A 100 18.65 4.74 27.10
C SER A 100 18.71 4.27 25.64
N PRO A 101 19.88 4.37 24.98
CA PRO A 101 20.04 3.94 23.61
C PRO A 101 19.74 2.45 23.47
N LEU A 102 19.20 2.08 22.33
CA LEU A 102 18.85 0.71 21.96
C LEU A 102 19.66 0.32 20.74
N GLU A 103 20.22 -0.88 20.79
CA GLU A 103 20.88 -1.47 19.64
C GLU A 103 19.82 -1.98 18.65
N SER A 104 20.18 -2.01 17.36
CA SER A 104 19.29 -2.55 16.34
C SER A 104 18.96 -4.01 16.64
N GLY A 105 17.67 -4.34 16.70
CA GLY A 105 17.20 -5.71 16.91
C GLY A 105 16.99 -6.12 18.38
N THR A 106 17.17 -5.23 19.36
CA THR A 106 16.81 -5.55 20.76
C THR A 106 15.30 -5.51 20.97
N ASP A 107 14.73 -6.61 21.46
CA ASP A 107 13.31 -6.74 21.80
C ASP A 107 12.97 -6.10 23.16
N ARG A 108 13.98 -5.89 24.02
CA ARG A 108 13.87 -5.29 25.35
C ARG A 108 15.01 -4.32 25.62
N CYS A 109 14.71 -3.25 26.37
CA CYS A 109 15.71 -2.31 26.84
C CYS A 109 16.66 -2.99 27.83
N PRO A 110 17.99 -2.94 27.63
CA PRO A 110 18.94 -3.57 28.53
C PRO A 110 19.00 -2.91 29.92
N ARG A 111 18.53 -1.66 30.04
CA ARG A 111 18.53 -0.93 31.31
C ARG A 111 17.29 -1.17 32.17
N CYS A 112 16.10 -1.20 31.55
CA CYS A 112 14.83 -1.27 32.29
C CYS A 112 13.98 -2.51 31.96
N GLY A 113 14.38 -3.34 30.99
CA GLY A 113 13.69 -4.58 30.62
C GLY A 113 12.39 -4.43 29.82
N ARG A 114 11.94 -3.19 29.56
CA ARG A 114 10.70 -2.88 28.80
C ARG A 114 10.92 -2.92 27.29
N GLN A 115 9.87 -3.24 26.53
CA GLN A 115 9.94 -3.33 25.07
C GLN A 115 10.03 -1.93 24.43
N PRO A 116 10.93 -1.71 23.46
CA PRO A 116 10.99 -0.47 22.69
C PRO A 116 9.80 -0.33 21.74
N GLY A 117 8.88 0.58 22.07
CA GLY A 117 7.73 0.87 21.23
C GLY A 117 6.44 0.33 21.85
N ASN A 118 5.48 1.23 22.02
CA ASN A 118 4.13 0.87 22.42
C ASN A 118 3.55 -0.13 21.41
N ARG A 119 3.48 -1.41 21.80
CA ARG A 119 2.33 -2.22 21.43
C ARG A 119 1.13 -1.54 22.10
N VAL A 120 0.48 -0.61 21.40
CA VAL A 120 -0.95 -0.45 21.63
C VAL A 120 -1.57 -1.73 21.10
N ALA A 121 -1.64 -2.75 21.96
CA ALA A 121 -2.59 -3.82 21.76
C ALA A 121 -3.96 -3.16 21.76
N ALA A 122 -4.59 -3.09 20.60
CA ALA A 122 -6.00 -2.77 20.52
C ALA A 122 -6.74 -3.81 21.37
N GLY A 123 -7.31 -3.37 22.48
CA GLY A 123 -8.33 -4.10 23.22
C GLY A 123 -9.69 -3.99 22.54
#